data_AF-A0AAW4P646-F1
#
_entry.id   AF-A0AAW4P646-F1
#
_cell.length_a   1.000
_cell.length_b   1.000
_cell.length_c   1.000
_cell.angle_alpha   90.00
_cell.angle_beta   90.00
_cell.angle_gamma   90.00
#
_symmetry.space_group_name_H-M   'P 1'
#
loop_
_entity.id
_entity.type
_entity.pdbx_description
1 polymer ?
#
loop_
_entity_poly.entity_id
_entity_poly.type
_entity_poly.pdbx_seq_one_letter_code
_entity_poly.pdbx_strand_id
1 'polypeptide(L)'
;MSSKEQKTPDEQVLDQKEAAKGQQADAAPETADVADPRDARIAELEAQLSELQQRERDNMLRVRAEADNIRRRAEMDVEKAHKFAVEKFASEMLPVIDNLERALDTADKSNESLAAMIEGVELTLKSLLDAVRKFGIEVVGDVGVPFNPEVHQAMTMLPSADHQPNHVMMVMQKGYTLNGRLLRPAMVAVSKAQD
;
A
#
# COMPACT_ATOMS: atom_id res chain seq x y z
N MET A 1 -18.56 -16.04 -58.46
CA MET A 1 -19.14 -17.36 -58.20
C MET A 1 -20.00 -17.21 -56.95
N SER A 2 -21.27 -16.88 -57.15
CA SER A 2 -22.37 -17.85 -57.00
C SER A 2 -22.46 -18.30 -55.54
N SER A 3 -23.42 -17.89 -54.73
CA SER A 3 -24.88 -18.07 -54.87
C SER A 3 -25.35 -18.25 -53.41
N LYS A 4 -26.53 -17.90 -52.91
CA LYS A 4 -27.77 -17.39 -53.47
C LYS A 4 -28.73 -17.28 -52.28
N GLU A 5 -29.23 -16.07 -52.04
CA GLU A 5 -30.63 -15.71 -51.80
C GLU A 5 -31.55 -16.46 -50.80
N GLN A 6 -32.34 -15.60 -50.11
CA GLN A 6 -33.78 -15.74 -49.80
C GLN A 6 -34.17 -16.69 -48.64
N LYS A 7 -35.21 -16.47 -47.83
CA LYS A 7 -36.38 -15.57 -47.89
C LYS A 7 -37.08 -15.60 -46.52
N THR A 8 -37.58 -14.47 -46.03
CA THR A 8 -38.84 -14.41 -45.25
C THR A 8 -40.02 -14.66 -46.19
N PRO A 9 -41.19 -15.08 -45.67
CA PRO A 9 -42.27 -14.07 -45.57
C PRO A 9 -43.24 -14.27 -44.39
N ASP A 10 -43.67 -13.14 -43.84
CA ASP A 10 -45.01 -12.94 -43.28
C ASP A 10 -46.06 -13.15 -44.38
N GLU A 11 -47.17 -13.83 -44.07
CA GLU A 11 -48.45 -13.49 -44.69
C GLU A 11 -49.65 -13.81 -43.79
N GLN A 12 -50.48 -12.78 -43.71
CA GLN A 12 -51.79 -12.63 -43.09
C GLN A 12 -52.80 -13.67 -43.58
N VAL A 13 -53.79 -14.05 -42.75
CA VAL A 13 -55.21 -14.02 -43.15
C VAL A 13 -56.09 -13.74 -41.92
N LEU A 14 -56.70 -12.56 -41.93
CA LEU A 14 -57.97 -12.25 -41.25
C LEU A 14 -59.10 -12.87 -42.09
N ASP A 15 -60.04 -13.58 -41.46
CA ASP A 15 -61.43 -13.48 -41.92
C ASP A 15 -62.45 -13.66 -40.78
N GLN A 16 -63.52 -12.91 -40.93
CA GLN A 16 -64.49 -12.43 -39.96
C GLN A 16 -65.62 -13.44 -39.72
N LYS A 17 -66.27 -13.36 -38.55
CA LYS A 17 -67.73 -13.25 -38.52
C LYS A 17 -68.27 -12.72 -37.20
N GLU A 18 -68.94 -11.59 -37.31
CA GLU A 18 -69.72 -10.89 -36.30
C GLU A 18 -71.01 -11.62 -35.88
N ALA A 19 -71.49 -11.16 -34.72
CA ALA A 19 -72.88 -10.95 -34.33
C ALA A 19 -73.62 -12.08 -33.58
N ALA A 20 -73.72 -11.89 -32.25
CA ALA A 20 -75.03 -11.83 -31.59
C ALA A 20 -74.91 -11.04 -30.27
N LYS A 21 -75.56 -9.87 -30.25
CA LYS A 21 -75.79 -9.02 -29.09
C LYS A 21 -77.04 -9.53 -28.36
N GLY A 22 -76.98 -9.70 -27.04
CA GLY A 22 -78.16 -10.07 -26.26
C GLY A 22 -77.96 -10.10 -24.73
N GLN A 23 -78.31 -8.98 -24.10
CA GLN A 23 -78.94 -8.84 -22.78
C GLN A 23 -78.15 -9.04 -21.47
N GLN A 24 -78.10 -7.92 -20.73
CA GLN A 24 -77.93 -7.80 -19.28
C GLN A 24 -79.09 -8.46 -18.50
N ALA A 25 -78.73 -9.12 -17.39
CA ALA A 25 -79.47 -9.19 -16.12
C ALA A 25 -78.46 -9.73 -15.08
N ASP A 26 -77.84 -8.88 -14.26
CA ASP A 26 -78.30 -8.52 -12.92
C ASP A 26 -78.33 -9.73 -11.94
N ALA A 27 -77.27 -9.87 -11.14
CA ALA A 27 -77.28 -10.55 -9.85
C ALA A 27 -76.04 -10.13 -9.03
N ALA A 28 -76.29 -9.89 -7.75
CA ALA A 28 -75.52 -9.14 -6.77
C ALA A 28 -74.10 -9.70 -6.42
N PRO A 29 -73.26 -8.88 -5.77
CA PRO A 29 -71.89 -9.20 -5.40
C PRO A 29 -71.83 -9.85 -4.02
N GLU A 30 -71.63 -11.16 -3.95
CA GLU A 30 -71.25 -11.88 -2.74
C GLU A 30 -70.36 -13.04 -3.22
N THR A 31 -69.09 -13.13 -2.87
CA THR A 31 -68.59 -13.25 -1.51
C THR A 31 -67.18 -12.66 -1.40
N ALA A 32 -66.97 -11.78 -0.43
CA ALA A 32 -65.65 -11.53 0.10
C ALA A 32 -65.03 -12.88 0.49
N ASP A 33 -63.93 -13.22 -0.16
CA ASP A 33 -63.11 -14.37 0.14
C ASP A 33 -62.67 -14.25 1.61
N VAL A 34 -63.29 -15.04 2.48
CA VAL A 34 -62.88 -15.14 3.88
C VAL A 34 -61.57 -15.92 3.84
N ALA A 35 -60.46 -15.18 3.76
CA ALA A 35 -59.11 -15.74 3.79
C ALA A 35 -59.04 -16.81 4.90
N ASP A 36 -58.72 -18.06 4.52
CA ASP A 36 -58.53 -19.13 5.49
C ASP A 36 -57.43 -18.65 6.46
N PRO A 37 -57.64 -18.69 7.79
CA PRO A 37 -56.61 -18.32 8.76
C PRO A 37 -55.28 -19.07 8.56
N ARG A 38 -55.31 -20.22 7.87
CA ARG A 38 -54.11 -20.96 7.44
C ARG A 38 -53.32 -20.25 6.36
N ASP A 39 -53.98 -19.62 5.38
CA ASP A 39 -53.32 -18.90 4.29
C ASP A 39 -52.62 -17.63 4.80
N ALA A 40 -53.27 -16.92 5.73
CA ALA A 40 -52.64 -15.80 6.42
C ALA A 40 -51.38 -16.22 7.20
N ARG A 41 -51.42 -17.40 7.84
CA ARG A 41 -50.27 -17.94 8.58
C ARG A 41 -49.14 -18.41 7.65
N ILE A 42 -49.47 -18.98 6.48
CA ILE A 42 -48.49 -19.37 5.46
C ILE A 42 -47.79 -18.12 4.91
N ALA A 43 -48.55 -17.08 4.54
CA ALA A 43 -47.98 -15.83 4.06
C ALA A 43 -47.06 -15.14 5.09
N GLU A 44 -47.42 -15.17 6.37
CA GLU A 44 -46.57 -14.67 7.46
C GLU A 44 -45.26 -15.45 7.59
N LEU A 45 -45.32 -16.79 7.53
CA LEU A 45 -44.14 -17.65 7.59
C LEU A 45 -43.23 -17.47 6.37
N GLU A 46 -43.80 -17.32 5.17
CA GLU A 46 -43.03 -17.03 3.96
C GLU A 46 -42.32 -15.68 4.03
N ALA A 47 -42.99 -14.66 4.56
CA ALA A 47 -42.39 -13.34 4.79
C ALA A 47 -41.22 -13.42 5.80
N GLN A 48 -41.41 -14.13 6.91
CA GLN A 48 -40.35 -14.35 7.92
C GLN A 48 -39.17 -15.13 7.33
N LEU A 49 -39.42 -16.16 6.52
CA LEU A 49 -38.36 -16.92 5.85
C LEU A 49 -37.58 -16.05 4.87
N SER A 50 -38.26 -15.22 4.08
CA SER A 50 -37.62 -14.30 3.15
C SER A 50 -36.73 -13.27 3.88
N GLU A 51 -37.24 -12.69 4.97
CA GLU A 51 -36.49 -11.73 5.78
C GLU A 51 -35.25 -12.39 6.43
N LEU A 52 -35.40 -13.59 7.00
CA LEU A 52 -34.28 -14.35 7.56
C LEU A 52 -33.25 -14.70 6.47
N GLN A 53 -33.67 -15.13 5.29
CA GLN A 53 -32.78 -15.42 4.17
C GLN A 53 -32.04 -14.17 3.66
N GLN A 54 -32.67 -12.99 3.70
CA GLN A 54 -32.02 -11.73 3.38
C GLN A 54 -30.98 -11.38 4.44
N ARG A 55 -31.36 -11.40 5.72
CA ARG A 55 -30.44 -11.14 6.85
C ARG A 55 -29.24 -12.09 6.86
N GLU A 56 -29.45 -13.38 6.65
CA GLU A 56 -28.37 -14.37 6.58
C GLU A 56 -27.46 -14.14 5.37
N ARG A 57 -28.01 -13.80 4.20
CA ARG A 57 -27.20 -13.44 3.03
C ARG A 57 -26.35 -12.20 3.29
N ASP A 58 -26.93 -11.17 3.88
CA ASP A 58 -26.22 -9.93 4.22
C ASP A 58 -25.12 -10.20 5.26
N ASN A 59 -25.42 -11.00 6.28
CA ASN A 59 -24.44 -11.44 7.28
C ASN A 59 -23.29 -12.23 6.63
N MET A 60 -23.59 -13.19 5.76
CA MET A 60 -22.57 -13.97 5.05
C MET A 60 -21.68 -13.10 4.17
N LEU A 61 -22.27 -12.16 3.42
CA LEU A 61 -21.51 -11.22 2.59
C LEU A 61 -20.61 -10.33 3.43
N ARG A 62 -21.11 -9.84 4.57
CA ARG A 62 -20.34 -9.03 5.51
C ARG A 62 -19.18 -9.82 6.12
N VAL A 63 -19.44 -11.01 6.64
CA VAL A 63 -18.39 -11.88 7.24
C VAL A 63 -17.33 -12.21 6.20
N ARG A 64 -17.72 -12.48 4.95
CA ARG A 64 -16.78 -12.72 3.85
C ARG A 64 -15.92 -11.48 3.57
N ALA A 65 -16.52 -10.30 3.51
CA ALA A 65 -15.80 -9.05 3.31
C ALA A 65 -14.83 -8.74 4.47
N GLU A 66 -15.24 -9.01 5.72
CA GLU A 66 -14.39 -8.89 6.89
C GLU A 66 -13.20 -9.86 6.83
N ALA A 67 -13.42 -11.11 6.43
CA ALA A 67 -12.36 -12.10 6.23
C ALA A 67 -11.36 -11.68 5.15
N ASP A 68 -11.84 -11.17 4.00
CA ASP A 68 -10.98 -10.68 2.92
C ASP A 68 -10.15 -9.47 3.36
N ASN A 69 -10.73 -8.56 4.14
CA ASN A 69 -10.02 -7.41 4.70
C ASN A 69 -8.95 -7.83 5.73
N ILE A 70 -9.25 -8.80 6.59
CA ILE A 70 -8.29 -9.36 7.55
C ILE A 70 -7.14 -10.02 6.80
N ARG A 71 -7.43 -10.80 5.76
CA ARG A 71 -6.41 -11.45 4.92
C ARG A 71 -5.49 -10.43 4.26
N ARG A 72 -6.05 -9.40 3.61
CA ARG A 72 -5.26 -8.33 2.99
C ARG A 72 -4.38 -7.60 4.01
N ARG A 73 -4.92 -7.33 5.21
CA ARG A 73 -4.15 -6.70 6.29
C ARG A 73 -3.00 -7.60 6.75
N ALA A 74 -3.26 -8.88 6.97
CA ALA A 74 -2.24 -9.84 7.38
C ALA A 74 -1.11 -9.96 6.36
N GLU A 75 -1.44 -9.99 5.05
CA GLU A 75 -0.45 -10.00 3.97
C GLU A 75 0.45 -8.75 4.03
N MET A 76 -0.14 -7.56 4.20
CA MET A 76 0.63 -6.32 4.35
C MET A 76 1.51 -6.29 5.62
N ASP A 77 1.02 -6.83 6.73
CA ASP A 77 1.75 -6.86 7.99
C ASP A 77 2.94 -7.84 7.92
N VAL A 78 2.78 -8.98 7.25
CA VAL A 78 3.86 -9.94 6.97
C VAL A 78 4.92 -9.31 6.05
N GLU A 79 4.50 -8.63 4.98
CA GLU A 79 5.42 -7.95 4.07
C GLU A 79 6.23 -6.87 4.80
N LYS A 80 5.57 -6.04 5.63
CA LYS A 80 6.25 -5.06 6.48
C LYS A 80 7.21 -5.71 7.45
N ALA A 81 6.79 -6.77 8.13
CA ALA A 81 7.64 -7.50 9.07
C ALA A 81 8.89 -8.03 8.37
N HIS A 82 8.76 -8.59 7.17
CA HIS A 82 9.90 -9.06 6.39
C HIS A 82 10.82 -7.91 5.97
N LYS A 83 10.25 -6.82 5.45
CA LYS A 83 10.98 -5.64 4.96
C LYS A 83 11.78 -4.93 6.07
N PHE A 84 11.31 -4.99 7.32
CA PHE A 84 11.92 -4.29 8.45
C PHE A 84 12.42 -5.23 9.56
N ALA A 85 12.50 -6.54 9.32
CA ALA A 85 12.93 -7.53 10.33
C ALA A 85 14.32 -7.23 10.90
N VAL A 86 15.22 -6.70 10.07
CA VAL A 86 16.61 -6.40 10.44
C VAL A 86 16.79 -4.98 10.99
N GLU A 87 15.73 -4.18 11.14
CA GLU A 87 15.82 -2.77 11.56
C GLU A 87 16.59 -2.60 12.86
N LYS A 88 16.21 -3.34 13.92
CA LYS A 88 16.87 -3.24 15.22
C LYS A 88 18.33 -3.69 15.17
N PHE A 89 18.62 -4.77 14.44
CA PHE A 89 19.99 -5.26 14.29
C PHE A 89 20.86 -4.26 13.51
N ALA A 90 20.33 -3.71 12.43
CA ALA A 90 21.00 -2.70 11.63
C ALA A 90 21.34 -1.45 12.46
N SER A 91 20.40 -0.96 13.26
CA SER A 91 20.61 0.18 14.16
C SER A 91 21.73 -0.05 15.16
N GLU A 92 21.82 -1.25 15.75
CA GLU A 92 22.92 -1.63 16.66
C GLU A 92 24.26 -1.82 15.94
N MET A 93 24.25 -2.01 14.62
CA MET A 93 25.48 -2.12 13.82
C MET A 93 26.05 -0.79 13.36
N LEU A 94 25.25 0.28 13.33
CA LEU A 94 25.73 1.60 12.91
C LEU A 94 26.91 2.11 13.77
N PRO A 95 26.92 1.98 15.11
CA PRO A 95 28.08 2.37 15.91
C PRO A 95 29.38 1.64 15.54
N VAL A 96 29.29 0.40 15.07
CA VAL A 96 30.47 -0.36 14.62
C VAL A 96 31.00 0.21 13.31
N ILE A 97 30.12 0.52 12.37
CA ILE A 97 30.49 1.22 11.13
C ILE A 97 31.14 2.57 11.44
N ASP A 98 30.54 3.35 12.34
CA ASP A 98 31.08 4.66 12.74
C ASP A 98 32.46 4.56 13.39
N ASN A 99 32.72 3.48 14.15
CA ASN A 99 34.03 3.26 14.76
C ASN A 99 35.10 2.93 13.72
N LEU A 100 34.74 2.18 12.67
CA LEU A 100 35.64 1.92 11.54
C LEU A 100 35.93 3.21 10.76
N GLU A 101 34.90 4.02 10.50
CA GLU A 101 35.07 5.34 9.86
C GLU A 101 35.97 6.25 10.70
N ARG A 102 35.70 6.36 12.01
CA ARG A 102 36.52 7.17 12.93
C ARG A 102 37.96 6.68 13.01
N ALA A 103 38.18 5.36 12.96
CA ALA A 103 39.53 4.79 12.93
C ALA A 103 40.29 5.22 11.66
N LEU A 104 39.62 5.24 10.50
CA LEU A 104 40.20 5.70 9.24
C LEU A 104 40.45 7.21 9.21
N ASP A 105 39.56 7.99 9.81
CA ASP A 105 39.70 9.46 9.89
C ASP A 105 40.83 9.89 10.83
N THR A 106 41.07 9.11 11.89
CA THR A 106 42.13 9.39 12.89
C THR A 106 43.48 8.78 12.50
N ALA A 107 43.50 7.85 11.54
CA ALA A 107 44.73 7.17 11.12
C ALA A 107 45.71 8.15 10.47
N ASP A 108 46.98 8.04 10.86
CA ASP A 108 48.06 8.78 10.20
C ASP A 108 48.39 8.15 8.85
N LYS A 109 47.74 8.67 7.80
CA LYS A 109 47.93 8.23 6.41
C LYS A 109 49.33 8.51 5.84
N SER A 110 50.16 9.28 6.55
CA SER A 110 51.54 9.55 6.14
C SER A 110 52.52 8.49 6.64
N ASN A 111 52.12 7.65 7.60
CA ASN A 111 52.95 6.61 8.16
C ASN A 111 52.89 5.33 7.30
N GLU A 112 53.92 5.10 6.49
CA GLU A 112 54.03 3.93 5.60
C GLU A 112 53.90 2.58 6.32
N SER A 113 54.30 2.48 7.59
CA SER A 113 54.18 1.23 8.35
C SER A 113 52.72 0.84 8.66
N LEU A 114 51.81 1.82 8.65
CA LEU A 114 50.39 1.61 8.89
C LEU A 114 49.58 1.50 7.58
N ALA A 115 50.18 1.80 6.43
CA ALA A 115 49.47 1.87 5.14
C ALA A 115 48.68 0.59 4.83
N ALA A 116 49.30 -0.59 4.98
CA ALA A 116 48.63 -1.87 4.73
C ALA A 116 47.49 -2.15 5.72
N MET A 117 47.60 -1.67 6.97
CA MET A 117 46.54 -1.80 7.96
C MET A 117 45.36 -0.88 7.63
N ILE A 118 45.63 0.37 7.25
CA ILE A 118 44.61 1.35 6.83
C ILE A 118 43.84 0.81 5.62
N GLU A 119 44.55 0.33 4.60
CA GLU A 119 43.92 -0.29 3.42
C GLU A 119 43.03 -1.49 3.80
N GLY A 120 43.50 -2.35 4.71
CA GLY A 120 42.71 -3.48 5.20
C GLY A 120 41.42 -3.05 5.90
N VAL A 121 41.47 -1.99 6.71
CA VAL A 121 40.28 -1.41 7.36
C VAL A 121 39.34 -0.76 6.34
N GLU A 122 39.86 -0.05 5.35
CA GLU A 122 39.07 0.54 4.25
C GLU A 122 38.31 -0.55 3.46
N LEU A 123 39.00 -1.63 3.10
CA LEU A 123 38.39 -2.77 2.39
C LEU A 123 37.32 -3.47 3.23
N THR A 124 37.56 -3.58 4.55
CA THR A 124 36.60 -4.17 5.49
C THR A 124 35.35 -3.30 5.62
N LEU A 125 35.53 -1.97 5.78
CA LEU A 125 34.43 -1.02 5.82
C LEU A 125 33.61 -1.06 4.52
N LYS A 126 34.28 -1.08 3.37
CA LYS A 126 33.61 -1.20 2.07
C LYS A 126 32.80 -2.49 1.97
N SER A 127 33.38 -3.62 2.35
CA SER A 127 32.70 -4.93 2.33
C SER A 127 31.49 -4.96 3.27
N LEU A 128 31.60 -4.33 4.44
CA LEU A 128 30.48 -4.19 5.38
C LEU A 128 29.37 -3.32 4.80
N LEU A 129 29.69 -2.17 4.21
CA LEU A 129 28.72 -1.29 3.54
C LEU A 129 28.03 -2.00 2.36
N ASP A 130 28.79 -2.76 1.56
CA ASP A 130 28.24 -3.55 0.46
C ASP A 130 27.33 -4.67 0.97
N ALA A 131 27.65 -5.27 2.12
CA ALA A 131 26.80 -6.28 2.74
C ALA A 131 25.48 -5.70 3.24
N VAL A 132 25.50 -4.57 3.96
CA VAL A 132 24.26 -3.95 4.48
C VAL A 132 23.38 -3.40 3.35
N ARG A 133 23.96 -2.89 2.26
CA ARG A 133 23.19 -2.46 1.06
C ARG A 133 22.35 -3.58 0.46
N LYS A 134 22.82 -4.83 0.49
CA LYS A 134 22.04 -5.99 0.02
C LYS A 134 20.77 -6.24 0.83
N PHE A 135 20.71 -5.75 2.07
CA PHE A 135 19.52 -5.78 2.93
C PHE A 135 18.68 -4.51 2.84
N GLY A 136 18.94 -3.64 1.86
CA GLY A 136 18.20 -2.41 1.62
C GLY A 136 18.61 -1.26 2.53
N ILE A 137 19.80 -1.31 3.14
CA ILE A 137 20.34 -0.22 3.95
C ILE A 137 21.13 0.73 3.05
N GLU A 138 20.71 1.98 2.97
CA GLU A 138 21.40 3.01 2.19
C GLU A 138 22.02 4.09 3.07
N VAL A 139 23.16 4.61 2.63
CA VAL A 139 23.91 5.65 3.32
C VAL A 139 23.33 7.01 2.94
N VAL A 140 23.13 7.88 3.93
CA VAL A 140 22.79 9.29 3.75
C VAL A 140 23.99 10.11 4.22
N GLY A 141 24.62 10.86 3.32
CA GLY A 141 25.80 11.63 3.70
C GLY A 141 26.51 12.32 2.55
N ASP A 142 25.77 12.71 1.50
CA ASP A 142 26.35 13.47 0.41
C ASP A 142 26.58 14.93 0.85
N VAL A 143 27.74 15.47 0.46
CA VAL A 143 28.07 16.88 0.67
C VAL A 143 27.66 17.68 -0.57
N GLY A 144 27.26 18.93 -0.38
CA GLY A 144 26.84 19.83 -1.45
C GLY A 144 25.39 19.64 -1.90
N VAL A 145 24.61 18.80 -1.20
CA VAL A 145 23.17 18.63 -1.45
C VAL A 145 22.33 19.58 -0.58
N PRO A 146 21.11 19.95 -1.00
CA PRO A 146 20.19 20.72 -0.16
C PRO A 146 19.94 20.01 1.17
N PHE A 147 19.85 20.77 2.27
CA PHE A 147 19.48 20.21 3.57
C PHE A 147 18.03 19.70 3.54
N ASN A 148 17.83 18.42 3.87
CA ASN A 148 16.51 17.80 4.01
C ASN A 148 16.29 17.34 5.47
N PRO A 149 15.37 17.96 6.23
CA PRO A 149 15.07 17.57 7.61
C PRO A 149 14.58 16.12 7.81
N GLU A 150 14.07 15.47 6.76
CA GLU A 150 13.60 14.07 6.85
C GLU A 150 14.76 13.07 6.99
N VAL A 151 15.95 13.43 6.53
CA VAL A 151 17.12 12.53 6.49
C VAL A 151 18.39 13.14 7.09
N HIS A 152 18.40 14.45 7.33
CA HIS A 152 19.53 15.19 7.90
C HIS A 152 19.15 15.86 9.23
N GLN A 153 20.11 15.89 10.14
CA GLN A 153 20.06 16.63 11.40
C GLN A 153 21.17 17.69 11.39
N ALA A 154 20.78 18.96 11.28
CA ALA A 154 21.72 20.07 11.31
C ALA A 154 22.25 20.29 12.73
N MET A 155 23.55 20.04 12.94
CA MET A 155 24.21 20.23 14.24
C MET A 155 24.75 21.64 14.42
N THR A 156 25.19 22.26 13.32
CA THR A 156 25.71 23.62 13.31
C THR A 156 25.49 24.26 11.95
N MET A 157 25.50 25.60 11.92
CA MET A 157 25.52 26.36 10.68
C MET A 157 26.84 27.11 10.55
N LEU A 158 27.50 26.99 9.40
CA LEU A 158 28.79 27.61 9.13
C LEU A 158 28.65 28.62 7.99
N PRO A 159 29.26 29.81 8.11
CA PRO A 159 29.32 30.75 6.99
C PRO A 159 30.19 30.17 5.88
N SER A 160 29.70 30.18 4.64
CA SER A 160 30.46 29.72 3.48
C SER A 160 30.20 30.61 2.27
N ALA A 161 31.27 30.99 1.58
CA ALA A 161 31.20 31.65 0.28
C ALA A 161 31.10 30.64 -0.88
N ASP A 162 31.54 29.39 -0.66
CA ASP A 162 31.68 28.37 -1.68
C ASP A 162 30.40 27.52 -1.89
N HIS A 163 29.49 27.54 -0.92
CA HIS A 163 28.27 26.73 -0.93
C HIS A 163 27.03 27.63 -0.97
N GLN A 164 26.02 27.21 -1.72
CA GLN A 164 24.70 27.85 -1.67
C GLN A 164 24.16 27.79 -0.24
N PRO A 165 23.42 28.81 0.25
CA PRO A 165 22.78 28.74 1.56
C PRO A 165 21.88 27.50 1.71
N ASN A 166 21.75 27.00 2.94
CA ASN A 166 20.92 25.85 3.28
C ASN A 166 21.31 24.52 2.58
N HIS A 167 22.61 24.32 2.34
CA HIS A 167 23.18 23.08 1.81
C HIS A 167 24.09 22.39 2.82
N VAL A 168 24.19 21.07 2.72
CA VAL A 168 25.10 20.26 3.53
C VAL A 168 26.54 20.59 3.14
N MET A 169 27.32 21.12 4.07
CA MET A 169 28.74 21.45 3.85
C MET A 169 29.68 20.33 4.25
N MET A 170 29.34 19.62 5.32
CA MET A 170 30.11 18.48 5.81
C MET A 170 29.20 17.57 6.60
N VAL A 171 29.56 16.29 6.61
CA VAL A 171 28.86 15.24 7.36
C VAL A 171 29.76 14.84 8.52
N MET A 172 29.29 15.09 9.74
CA MET A 172 29.98 14.72 10.97
C MET A 172 29.75 13.26 11.33
N GLN A 173 28.56 12.75 11.01
CA GLN A 173 28.21 11.34 11.14
C GLN A 173 27.23 10.98 10.04
N LYS A 174 27.51 9.91 9.31
CA LYS A 174 26.64 9.46 8.22
C LYS A 174 25.29 8.97 8.76
N GLY A 175 24.23 9.27 8.04
CA GLY A 175 22.89 8.75 8.26
C GLY A 175 22.66 7.46 7.48
N TYR A 176 21.59 6.75 7.81
CA TYR A 176 21.22 5.50 7.16
C TYR A 176 19.70 5.38 7.04
N THR A 177 19.25 4.80 5.93
CA THR A 177 17.85 4.41 5.73
C THR A 177 17.75 2.91 5.49
N LEU A 178 16.64 2.29 5.87
CA LEU A 178 16.30 0.90 5.58
C LEU A 178 15.06 0.87 4.70
N ASN A 179 15.23 0.45 3.45
CA ASN A 179 14.14 0.36 2.47
C ASN A 179 13.27 1.64 2.40
N GLY A 180 13.93 2.81 2.46
CA GLY A 180 13.30 4.14 2.44
C GLY A 180 12.85 4.69 3.81
N ARG A 181 12.88 3.89 4.87
CA ARG A 181 12.58 4.36 6.24
C ARG A 181 13.86 4.83 6.92
N LEU A 182 13.82 5.97 7.60
CA LEU A 182 14.97 6.48 8.34
C LEU A 182 15.35 5.55 9.51
N LEU A 183 16.61 5.08 9.53
CA LEU A 183 17.20 4.40 10.69
C LEU A 183 17.87 5.41 11.63
N ARG A 184 18.68 6.31 11.05
CA ARG A 184 19.41 7.36 11.75
C ARG A 184 19.65 8.53 10.81
N PRO A 185 19.37 9.78 11.21
CA PRO A 185 19.68 10.95 10.38
C PRO A 185 21.19 11.15 10.25
N ALA A 186 21.61 11.76 9.14
CA ALA A 186 22.99 12.23 9.00
C ALA A 186 23.18 13.49 9.81
N MET A 187 24.18 13.52 10.70
CA MET A 187 24.54 14.74 11.41
C MET A 187 25.42 15.60 10.53
N VAL A 188 24.96 16.80 10.21
CA VAL A 188 25.57 17.66 9.20
C VAL A 188 25.81 19.07 9.70
N ALA A 189 26.80 19.74 9.11
CA ALA A 189 26.90 21.19 9.16
C ALA A 189 26.28 21.78 7.89
N VAL A 190 25.48 22.83 8.05
CA VAL A 190 24.74 23.47 6.95
C VAL A 190 25.32 24.85 6.67
N SER A 191 25.34 25.25 5.40
CA SER A 191 25.79 26.58 5.00
C SER A 191 24.80 27.68 5.38
N LYS A 192 25.32 28.76 5.97
CA LYS A 192 24.64 30.06 6.09
C LYS A 192 25.31 31.04 5.13
N ALA A 193 24.54 31.97 4.58
CA ALA A 193 25.11 33.13 3.89
C ALA A 193 26.08 33.87 4.83
N GLN A 194 27.21 34.35 4.28
CA GLN A 194 28.05 35.32 4.99
C GLN A 194 27.24 36.59 5.20
N ASP A 195 27.17 37.05 6.46
CA ASP A 195 26.57 38.35 6.81
C ASP A 195 27.42 39.51 6.25
#